data_AF-A0A423V4V3-F1
#
_entry.id   AF-A0A423V4V3-F1
#
_cell.length_a   1.000
_cell.length_b   1.000
_cell.length_c   1.000
_cell.angle_alpha   90.00
_cell.angle_beta   90.00
_cell.angle_gamma   90.00
#
_symmetry.space_group_name_H-M   'P 1'
#
loop_
_entity.id
_entity.type
_entity.pdbx_description
1 polymer ?
#
loop_
_entity_poly.entity_id
_entity_poly.type
_entity_poly.pdbx_seq_one_letter_code
_entity_poly.pdbx_strand_id
1 'polypeptide(L)'
;MYVFPGQGSQHRGMGNELFAKFPELVRQADDVLGYSLQTLCSDDPDRLLSRTEYTQPALYAVSALHYLDRVDAGGELPAVVAGHSLGEYSALFAAGAFDFATGLDLVRKRGELMSRAPSGAMAAVVGLDVEHVREVLAGLPHQSIDIANINARKQCVLSGLHDEIHAPELRAACKEAGGALVPLNVSAAFHSRCMNGVEEEFARHLSGVELGELRIPVVANRTARLYPATDYADLLIRQISSPVKWYESISWLMSQGHQDFVEIGPGTVLTKLTDKIRREPLPVREKPPAPPRAPLRPEIVFMYGGQGTQSYGMGRELYDENPAFRAAMDRCSALYEAACGASLVAVIQDETRRGQDFDGLLQTQAALYATGWSLTEALREEGFRPDAVLGHGLGEYVAATVAGAMSPEDGLDLVMKQAYLMKRHCRPGGMLGVLADPDLYRRRRELFGDLYLAGVNCASRTSGHFVVSGTSERLTEVRAALGEEGVTAVQLPVRYGFHSPLLDDVRHECRIMGRAVAVSRPGMPVYSAACAGPLPDDMVNHWDTYLWDVIRGRARFDELMAASFRAPERHYFVDLSPSGSFVTLLKYGYGPDYRAASAMDRFTPDAVSMRQLRESLRAVLSGSSTEARTAR
;
A
#
# COMPACT_ATOMS: atom_id res chain seq x y z
N MET A 1 -4.36 22.22 15.85
CA MET A 1 -4.19 20.75 15.75
C MET A 1 -4.30 20.15 17.12
N TYR A 2 -4.97 19.01 17.27
CA TYR A 2 -4.94 18.26 18.54
C TYR A 2 -4.03 17.05 18.42
N VAL A 3 -3.14 16.89 19.40
CA VAL A 3 -2.24 15.74 19.50
C VAL A 3 -2.51 14.95 20.78
N PHE A 4 -2.63 13.63 20.67
CA PHE A 4 -3.02 12.76 21.78
C PHE A 4 -1.82 11.93 22.28
N PRO A 5 -1.50 11.98 23.58
CA PRO A 5 -0.34 11.29 24.13
C PRO A 5 -0.51 9.77 24.18
N GLY A 6 0.63 9.07 24.12
CA GLY A 6 0.71 7.63 24.31
C GLY A 6 1.22 7.23 25.69
N GLN A 7 1.54 5.93 25.82
CA GLN A 7 2.15 5.36 27.02
C GLN A 7 3.47 6.07 27.36
N GLY A 8 3.64 6.40 28.64
CA GLY A 8 4.68 7.28 29.18
C GLY A 8 4.14 8.59 29.75
N SER A 9 2.86 8.91 29.48
CA SER A 9 2.21 10.15 29.96
C SER A 9 1.28 9.92 31.16
N GLN A 10 1.03 8.66 31.50
CA GLN A 10 0.24 8.28 32.67
C GLN A 10 0.93 8.70 33.96
N HIS A 11 0.14 9.18 34.91
CA HIS A 11 0.58 9.51 36.25
C HIS A 11 -0.60 9.42 37.20
N ARG A 12 -0.32 9.11 38.46
CA ARG A 12 -1.36 9.12 39.50
C ARG A 12 -1.96 10.52 39.62
N GLY A 13 -3.28 10.59 39.67
CA GLY A 13 -4.08 11.82 39.71
C GLY A 13 -4.57 12.32 38.34
N MET A 14 -4.20 11.65 37.23
CA MET A 14 -4.67 12.05 35.90
C MET A 14 -6.21 11.92 35.79
N GLY A 15 -6.86 12.93 35.22
CA GLY A 15 -8.30 12.93 34.97
C GLY A 15 -9.20 13.20 36.18
N ASN A 16 -8.64 13.47 37.37
CA ASN A 16 -9.39 13.75 38.60
C ASN A 16 -10.43 14.86 38.43
N GLU A 17 -10.06 15.91 37.68
CA GLU A 17 -10.91 17.06 37.37
C GLU A 17 -12.02 16.76 36.36
N LEU A 18 -11.93 15.63 35.65
CA LEU A 18 -12.85 15.24 34.58
C LEU A 18 -13.85 14.17 35.02
N PHE A 19 -13.48 13.28 35.94
CA PHE A 19 -14.34 12.16 36.34
C PHE A 19 -15.70 12.64 36.88
N ALA A 20 -15.71 13.72 37.68
CA ALA A 20 -16.94 14.32 38.19
C ALA A 20 -17.78 15.04 37.10
N LYS A 21 -17.15 15.48 36.01
CA LYS A 21 -17.84 16.13 34.88
C LYS A 21 -18.50 15.11 33.95
N PHE A 22 -17.93 13.92 33.82
CA PHE A 22 -18.39 12.85 32.92
C PHE A 22 -18.74 11.55 33.65
N PRO A 23 -19.64 11.57 34.66
CA PRO A 23 -19.89 10.40 35.52
C PRO A 23 -20.43 9.19 34.73
N GLU A 24 -21.20 9.42 33.68
CA GLU A 24 -21.76 8.34 32.85
C GLU A 24 -20.69 7.64 32.00
N LEU A 25 -19.73 8.39 31.44
CA LEU A 25 -18.62 7.79 30.69
C LEU A 25 -17.64 7.06 31.60
N VAL A 26 -17.43 7.55 32.83
CA VAL A 26 -16.66 6.83 33.85
C VAL A 26 -17.35 5.52 34.21
N ARG A 27 -18.67 5.54 34.43
CA ARG A 27 -19.46 4.32 34.69
C ARG A 27 -19.39 3.33 33.51
N GLN A 28 -19.51 3.83 32.28
CA GLN A 28 -19.38 3.02 31.07
C GLN A 28 -17.96 2.42 30.94
N ALA A 29 -16.93 3.19 31.32
CA ALA A 29 -15.57 2.68 31.36
C ALA A 29 -15.41 1.56 32.38
N ASP A 30 -15.96 1.74 33.59
CA ASP A 30 -15.93 0.73 34.65
C ASP A 30 -16.64 -0.57 34.19
N ASP A 31 -17.77 -0.46 33.49
CA ASP A 31 -18.50 -1.60 32.92
C ASP A 31 -17.65 -2.37 31.87
N VAL A 32 -16.94 -1.66 30.99
CA VAL A 32 -16.09 -2.26 29.94
C VAL A 32 -14.82 -2.87 30.53
N LEU A 33 -14.23 -2.23 31.54
CA LEU A 33 -12.95 -2.63 32.12
C LEU A 33 -13.08 -3.69 33.21
N GLY A 34 -14.23 -3.74 33.90
CA GLY A 34 -14.47 -4.61 35.05
C GLY A 34 -13.77 -4.15 36.34
N TYR A 35 -13.26 -2.92 36.36
CA TYR A 35 -12.64 -2.27 37.53
C TYR A 35 -12.83 -0.76 37.43
N SER A 36 -12.69 -0.06 38.57
CA SER A 36 -12.88 1.39 38.58
C SER A 36 -11.71 2.14 37.93
N LEU A 37 -11.99 2.82 36.82
CA LEU A 37 -11.07 3.71 36.13
C LEU A 37 -10.60 4.84 37.05
N GLN A 38 -11.53 5.42 37.82
CA GLN A 38 -11.23 6.51 38.74
C GLN A 38 -10.27 6.03 39.84
N THR A 39 -10.55 4.92 40.52
CA THR A 39 -9.65 4.38 41.55
C THR A 39 -8.26 4.07 40.99
N LEU A 40 -8.19 3.49 39.79
CA LEU A 40 -6.92 3.21 39.11
C LEU A 40 -6.12 4.50 38.83
N CYS A 41 -6.77 5.56 38.37
CA CYS A 41 -6.09 6.80 38.01
C CYS A 41 -5.76 7.68 39.22
N SER A 42 -6.68 7.81 40.18
CA SER A 42 -6.56 8.70 41.33
C SER A 42 -5.67 8.13 42.44
N ASP A 43 -5.85 6.86 42.77
CA ASP A 43 -5.26 6.23 43.95
C ASP A 43 -4.20 5.18 43.63
N ASP A 44 -4.43 4.40 42.57
CA ASP A 44 -3.59 3.28 42.14
C ASP A 44 -3.13 2.37 43.31
N PRO A 45 -4.08 1.88 44.15
CA PRO A 45 -3.74 1.22 45.42
C PRO A 45 -2.89 -0.04 45.20
N ASP A 46 -3.15 -0.75 44.10
CA ASP A 46 -2.47 -2.00 43.72
C ASP A 46 -1.28 -1.78 42.77
N ARG A 47 -0.91 -0.52 42.48
CA ARG A 47 0.19 -0.14 41.56
C ARG A 47 0.06 -0.77 40.18
N LEU A 48 -1.16 -0.77 39.64
CA LEU A 48 -1.50 -1.37 38.35
C LEU A 48 -1.35 -0.38 37.20
N LEU A 49 -1.40 0.93 37.45
CA LEU A 49 -1.39 1.95 36.38
C LEU A 49 -0.13 1.92 35.49
N SER A 50 0.97 1.30 35.93
CA SER A 50 2.17 1.13 35.10
C SER A 50 2.15 -0.12 34.21
N ARG A 51 1.19 -1.04 34.41
CA ARG A 51 1.06 -2.28 33.63
C ARG A 51 0.30 -1.99 32.33
N THR A 52 0.86 -2.36 31.19
CA THR A 52 0.37 -2.02 29.84
C THR A 52 -1.14 -2.25 29.65
N GLU A 53 -1.67 -3.37 30.15
CA GLU A 53 -3.07 -3.75 30.07
C GLU A 53 -4.03 -2.85 30.86
N TYR A 54 -3.51 -2.05 31.81
CA TYR A 54 -4.23 -1.01 32.55
C TYR A 54 -3.87 0.40 32.05
N THR A 55 -2.60 0.64 31.73
CA THR A 55 -2.09 1.92 31.23
C THR A 55 -2.82 2.36 29.97
N GLN A 56 -2.99 1.44 29.01
CA GLN A 56 -3.57 1.78 27.72
C GLN A 56 -5.03 2.22 27.82
N PRO A 57 -5.95 1.43 28.41
CA PRO A 57 -7.34 1.86 28.55
C PRO A 57 -7.48 3.13 29.39
N ALA A 58 -6.69 3.28 30.45
CA ALA A 58 -6.73 4.48 31.29
C ALA A 58 -6.34 5.76 30.53
N LEU A 59 -5.25 5.71 29.74
CA LEU A 59 -4.81 6.83 28.91
C LEU A 59 -5.81 7.19 27.82
N TYR A 60 -6.40 6.19 27.15
CA TYR A 60 -7.45 6.43 26.15
C TYR A 60 -8.65 7.13 26.78
N ALA A 61 -9.16 6.58 27.90
CA ALA A 61 -10.34 7.13 28.57
C ALA A 61 -10.10 8.58 29.01
N VAL A 62 -8.99 8.87 29.71
CA VAL A 62 -8.67 10.22 30.17
C VAL A 62 -8.45 11.20 29.00
N SER A 63 -7.80 10.76 27.91
CA SER A 63 -7.59 11.61 26.72
C SER A 63 -8.90 11.90 26.00
N ALA A 64 -9.82 10.92 25.92
CA ALA A 64 -11.16 11.10 25.39
C ALA A 64 -11.98 12.09 26.25
N LEU A 65 -11.91 12.00 27.58
CA LEU A 65 -12.56 12.95 28.48
C LEU A 65 -12.01 14.38 28.32
N HIS A 66 -10.69 14.54 28.17
CA HIS A 66 -10.10 15.87 27.89
C HIS A 66 -10.60 16.44 26.56
N TYR A 67 -10.71 15.60 25.52
CA TYR A 67 -11.25 16.03 24.23
C TYR A 67 -12.71 16.49 24.36
N LEU A 68 -13.55 15.70 25.04
CA LEU A 68 -14.95 16.04 25.26
C LEU A 68 -15.11 17.32 26.08
N ASP A 69 -14.38 17.50 27.19
CA ASP A 69 -14.39 18.74 27.97
C ASP A 69 -14.02 19.96 27.12
N ARG A 70 -13.07 19.80 26.21
CA ARG A 70 -12.63 20.87 25.31
C ARG A 70 -13.72 21.23 24.29
N VAL A 71 -14.41 20.23 23.75
CA VAL A 71 -15.52 20.42 22.79
C VAL A 71 -16.72 21.04 23.51
N ASP A 72 -17.10 20.55 24.69
CA ASP A 72 -18.21 21.07 25.50
C ASP A 72 -17.97 22.52 25.96
N ALA A 73 -16.72 22.89 26.22
CA ALA A 73 -16.33 24.26 26.53
C ALA A 73 -16.37 25.21 25.30
N GLY A 74 -16.88 24.77 24.15
CA GLY A 74 -16.97 25.56 22.92
C GLY A 74 -15.63 25.71 22.19
N GLY A 75 -14.70 24.77 22.37
CA GLY A 75 -13.44 24.76 21.63
C GLY A 75 -13.68 24.55 20.12
N GLU A 76 -12.92 25.26 19.29
CA GLU A 76 -12.92 25.02 17.84
C GLU A 76 -12.52 23.57 17.54
N LEU A 77 -13.18 22.96 16.55
CA LEU A 77 -12.80 21.64 16.07
C LEU A 77 -11.41 21.73 15.41
N PRO A 78 -10.52 20.75 15.68
CA PRO A 78 -9.19 20.77 15.10
C PRO A 78 -9.26 20.51 13.59
N ALA A 79 -8.44 21.22 12.81
CA ALA A 79 -8.34 20.98 11.37
C ALA A 79 -7.85 19.55 11.03
N VAL A 80 -6.99 18.99 11.88
CA VAL A 80 -6.44 17.63 11.78
C VAL A 80 -6.06 17.18 13.20
N VAL A 81 -6.15 15.88 13.45
CA VAL A 81 -5.74 15.23 14.70
C VAL A 81 -4.62 14.21 14.48
N ALA A 82 -3.79 14.00 15.48
CA ALA A 82 -2.75 12.96 15.46
C ALA A 82 -2.58 12.39 16.87
N GLY A 83 -2.10 11.16 17.01
CA GLY A 83 -1.81 10.61 18.33
C GLY A 83 -0.59 9.72 18.31
N HIS A 84 0.17 9.71 19.40
CA HIS A 84 1.41 8.95 19.48
C HIS A 84 1.15 7.54 20.02
N SER A 85 1.45 6.51 19.22
CA SER A 85 1.18 5.11 19.55
C SER A 85 -0.30 4.92 19.95
N LEU A 86 -0.56 4.54 21.20
CA LEU A 86 -1.90 4.47 21.78
C LEU A 86 -2.75 5.73 21.53
N GLY A 87 -2.15 6.92 21.57
CA GLY A 87 -2.86 8.17 21.35
C GLY A 87 -3.57 8.22 19.99
N GLU A 88 -3.14 7.44 19.01
CA GLU A 88 -3.80 7.33 17.70
C GLU A 88 -5.25 6.84 17.82
N TYR A 89 -5.56 5.98 18.79
CA TYR A 89 -6.94 5.56 19.08
C TYR A 89 -7.79 6.72 19.62
N SER A 90 -7.19 7.61 20.42
CA SER A 90 -7.87 8.82 20.90
C SER A 90 -8.10 9.83 19.77
N ALA A 91 -7.16 9.93 18.83
CA ALA A 91 -7.30 10.73 17.62
C ALA A 91 -8.41 10.19 16.71
N LEU A 92 -8.48 8.85 16.53
CA LEU A 92 -9.54 8.19 15.77
C LEU A 92 -10.92 8.38 16.43
N PHE A 93 -11.02 8.28 17.76
CA PHE A 93 -12.23 8.63 18.51
C PHE A 93 -12.67 10.07 18.24
N ALA A 94 -11.74 11.04 18.37
CA ALA A 94 -12.02 12.45 18.12
C ALA A 94 -12.51 12.72 16.69
N ALA A 95 -12.01 11.95 15.71
CA ALA A 95 -12.41 12.02 14.31
C ALA A 95 -13.73 11.29 13.99
N GLY A 96 -14.30 10.53 14.93
CA GLY A 96 -15.56 9.81 14.77
C GLY A 96 -15.44 8.40 14.20
N ALA A 97 -14.27 7.76 14.31
CA ALA A 97 -14.07 6.38 13.89
C ALA A 97 -14.95 5.37 14.64
N PHE A 98 -15.23 5.66 15.92
CA PHE A 98 -16.03 4.81 16.80
C PHE A 98 -16.50 5.62 18.02
N ASP A 99 -17.47 5.07 18.77
CA ASP A 99 -17.90 5.65 20.04
C ASP A 99 -16.90 5.36 21.19
N PHE A 100 -17.15 5.97 22.35
CA PHE A 100 -16.25 5.90 23.50
C PHE A 100 -16.03 4.45 23.96
N ALA A 101 -17.09 3.67 24.13
CA ALA A 101 -17.02 2.30 24.64
C ALA A 101 -16.34 1.35 23.65
N THR A 102 -16.66 1.47 22.36
CA THR A 102 -16.02 0.67 21.30
C THR A 102 -14.53 0.95 21.26
N GLY A 103 -14.12 2.22 21.28
CA GLY A 103 -12.71 2.57 21.34
C GLY A 103 -12.02 2.08 22.62
N LEU A 104 -12.70 2.15 23.76
CA LEU A 104 -12.17 1.66 25.03
C LEU A 104 -11.98 0.14 25.00
N ASP A 105 -12.92 -0.62 24.44
CA ASP A 105 -12.78 -2.08 24.29
C ASP A 105 -11.63 -2.44 23.34
N LEU A 106 -11.49 -1.74 22.21
CA LEU A 106 -10.35 -1.91 21.30
C LEU A 106 -9.03 -1.69 22.02
N VAL A 107 -8.91 -0.60 22.78
CA VAL A 107 -7.69 -0.28 23.53
C VAL A 107 -7.45 -1.26 24.68
N ARG A 108 -8.50 -1.68 25.40
CA ARG A 108 -8.43 -2.71 26.44
C ARG A 108 -7.87 -4.01 25.85
N LYS A 109 -8.41 -4.44 24.70
CA LYS A 109 -7.95 -5.65 24.03
C LYS A 109 -6.52 -5.51 23.51
N ARG A 110 -6.17 -4.35 22.93
CA ARG A 110 -4.80 -4.04 22.51
C ARG A 110 -3.82 -4.14 23.68
N GLY A 111 -4.14 -3.50 24.82
CA GLY A 111 -3.33 -3.55 26.03
C GLY A 111 -3.15 -4.98 26.57
N GLU A 112 -4.24 -5.74 26.63
CA GLU A 112 -4.25 -7.16 27.03
C GLU A 112 -3.36 -8.04 26.14
N LEU A 113 -3.46 -7.89 24.81
CA LEU A 113 -2.68 -8.71 23.88
C LEU A 113 -1.20 -8.30 23.90
N MET A 114 -0.92 -6.99 23.94
CA MET A 114 0.45 -6.48 24.01
C MET A 114 1.16 -6.85 25.32
N SER A 115 0.44 -6.96 26.44
CA SER A 115 1.02 -7.38 27.72
C SER A 115 1.39 -8.87 27.75
N ARG A 116 0.76 -9.70 26.90
CA ARG A 116 1.02 -11.14 26.78
C ARG A 116 2.08 -11.49 25.76
N ALA A 117 2.57 -10.51 25.01
CA ALA A 117 3.59 -10.73 24.00
C ALA A 117 4.87 -11.36 24.62
N PRO A 118 5.68 -12.08 23.83
CA PRO A 118 6.94 -12.64 24.31
C PRO A 118 7.81 -11.59 25.01
N SER A 119 8.55 -12.04 26.03
CA SER A 119 9.38 -11.15 26.85
C SER A 119 10.36 -10.37 25.96
N GLY A 120 10.28 -9.05 26.05
CA GLY A 120 11.10 -8.13 25.29
C GLY A 120 11.42 -6.89 26.12
N ALA A 121 12.17 -5.98 25.54
CA ALA A 121 12.47 -4.70 26.17
C ALA A 121 12.49 -3.59 25.13
N MET A 122 12.47 -2.35 25.62
CA MET A 122 12.65 -1.17 24.79
C MET A 122 13.65 -0.22 25.44
N ALA A 123 14.40 0.51 24.62
CA ALA A 123 15.34 1.51 25.09
C ALA A 123 15.33 2.74 24.18
N ALA A 124 15.27 3.93 24.77
CA ALA A 124 15.43 5.18 24.05
C ALA A 124 16.92 5.39 23.69
N VAL A 125 17.18 5.72 22.44
CA VAL A 125 18.49 6.21 21.99
C VAL A 125 18.39 7.72 21.86
N VAL A 126 19.23 8.43 22.61
CA VAL A 126 19.27 9.90 22.64
C VAL A 126 20.62 10.36 22.12
N GLY A 127 20.61 11.36 21.23
CA GLY A 127 21.83 11.98 20.68
C GLY A 127 22.19 11.54 19.27
N LEU A 128 21.66 10.39 18.82
CA LEU A 128 21.84 9.85 17.47
C LEU A 128 20.59 10.05 16.62
N ASP A 129 20.79 10.33 15.34
CA ASP A 129 19.71 10.24 14.36
C ASP A 129 19.49 8.80 13.88
N VAL A 130 18.38 8.60 13.17
CA VAL A 130 17.91 7.26 12.78
C VAL A 130 18.89 6.53 11.86
N GLU A 131 19.65 7.26 11.02
CA GLU A 131 20.62 6.63 10.11
C GLU A 131 21.83 6.12 10.90
N HIS A 132 22.37 6.92 11.83
CA HIS A 132 23.45 6.46 12.71
C HIS A 132 22.98 5.30 13.61
N VAL A 133 21.72 5.29 14.05
CA VAL A 133 21.16 4.14 14.79
C VAL A 133 21.14 2.88 13.91
N ARG A 134 20.75 2.98 12.64
CA ARG A 134 20.80 1.85 11.70
C ARG A 134 22.22 1.35 11.47
N GLU A 135 23.19 2.25 11.35
CA GLU A 135 24.61 1.88 11.23
C GLU A 135 25.11 1.12 12.47
N VAL A 136 24.76 1.61 13.67
CA VAL A 136 25.07 0.92 14.93
C VAL A 136 24.47 -0.48 14.97
N LEU A 137 23.19 -0.63 14.60
CA LEU A 137 22.52 -1.94 14.58
C LEU A 137 23.13 -2.89 13.54
N ALA A 138 23.49 -2.38 12.36
CA ALA A 138 24.12 -3.18 11.30
C ALA A 138 25.51 -3.72 11.69
N GLY A 139 26.21 -3.03 12.59
CA GLY A 139 27.51 -3.46 13.13
C GLY A 139 27.44 -4.47 14.26
N LEU A 140 26.25 -4.80 14.77
CA LEU A 140 26.06 -5.70 15.90
C LEU A 140 25.58 -7.09 15.44
N PRO A 141 25.89 -8.16 16.19
CA PRO A 141 25.41 -9.51 15.89
C PRO A 141 23.90 -9.70 16.15
N HIS A 142 23.24 -8.70 16.75
CA HIS A 142 21.83 -8.74 17.14
C HIS A 142 20.92 -8.59 15.91
N GLN A 143 20.15 -9.62 15.58
CA GLN A 143 19.26 -9.63 14.42
C GLN A 143 17.80 -9.32 14.77
N SER A 144 17.48 -9.15 16.05
CA SER A 144 16.10 -9.08 16.56
C SER A 144 15.76 -7.73 17.20
N ILE A 145 16.50 -6.66 16.87
CA ILE A 145 16.22 -5.29 17.32
C ILE A 145 15.64 -4.47 16.17
N ASP A 146 14.46 -3.90 16.38
CA ASP A 146 13.80 -2.97 15.47
C ASP A 146 13.76 -1.55 16.06
N ILE A 147 13.63 -0.55 15.20
CA ILE A 147 13.37 0.84 15.61
C ILE A 147 11.85 1.02 15.77
N ALA A 148 11.37 1.06 17.00
CA ALA A 148 9.95 1.14 17.33
C ALA A 148 9.35 2.55 17.24
N ASN A 149 10.13 3.58 17.56
CA ASN A 149 9.66 4.96 17.49
C ASN A 149 10.76 5.86 16.95
N ILE A 150 10.41 6.76 16.02
CA ILE A 150 11.27 7.85 15.57
C ILE A 150 10.63 9.13 16.08
N ASN A 151 11.06 9.59 17.26
CA ASN A 151 10.36 10.61 18.04
C ASN A 151 10.83 12.04 17.68
N ALA A 152 12.12 12.22 17.45
CA ALA A 152 12.69 13.47 16.97
C ALA A 152 14.02 13.19 16.24
N ARG A 153 14.63 14.20 15.63
CA ARG A 153 15.90 14.07 14.88
C ARG A 153 16.93 13.21 15.59
N LYS A 154 17.16 13.45 16.88
CA LYS A 154 18.16 12.75 17.71
C LYS A 154 17.54 11.92 18.84
N GLN A 155 16.37 11.36 18.60
CA GLN A 155 15.66 10.56 19.60
C GLN A 155 14.80 9.48 18.93
N CYS A 156 15.19 8.23 19.08
CA CYS A 156 14.40 7.07 18.67
C CYS A 156 14.29 6.06 19.82
N VAL A 157 13.50 5.02 19.61
CA VAL A 157 13.33 3.91 20.56
C VAL A 157 13.63 2.61 19.85
N LEU A 158 14.51 1.81 20.43
CA LEU A 158 14.80 0.45 20.03
C LEU A 158 13.88 -0.52 20.76
N SER A 159 13.53 -1.62 20.10
CA SER A 159 12.58 -2.61 20.60
C SER A 159 12.98 -3.99 20.10
N GLY A 160 13.09 -4.96 21.00
CA GLY A 160 13.58 -6.29 20.66
C GLY A 160 13.60 -7.23 21.85
N LEU A 161 14.28 -8.36 21.69
CA LEU A 161 14.46 -9.32 22.78
C LEU A 161 15.16 -8.68 23.98
N HIS A 162 14.75 -9.08 25.18
CA HIS A 162 15.25 -8.49 26.43
C HIS A 162 16.79 -8.48 26.49
N ASP A 163 17.41 -9.64 26.25
CA ASP A 163 18.86 -9.80 26.33
C ASP A 163 19.60 -8.98 25.26
N GLU A 164 19.02 -8.80 24.06
CA GLU A 164 19.62 -8.00 22.99
C GLU A 164 19.56 -6.50 23.29
N ILE A 165 18.46 -6.00 23.87
CA ILE A 165 18.32 -4.59 24.26
C ILE A 165 19.20 -4.24 25.47
N HIS A 166 19.42 -5.20 26.37
CA HIS A 166 20.28 -5.03 27.55
C HIS A 166 21.74 -5.43 27.30
N ALA A 167 22.09 -5.85 26.08
CA ALA A 167 23.43 -6.26 25.71
C ALA A 167 24.46 -5.12 25.96
N PRO A 168 25.58 -5.41 26.65
CA PRO A 168 26.65 -4.44 26.86
C PRO A 168 27.20 -3.86 25.54
N GLU A 169 27.25 -4.66 24.49
CA GLU A 169 27.75 -4.32 23.16
C GLU A 169 26.89 -3.24 22.51
N LEU A 170 25.56 -3.35 22.60
CA LEU A 170 24.63 -2.34 22.10
C LEU A 170 24.84 -1.00 22.82
N ARG A 171 24.94 -1.03 24.16
CA ARG A 171 25.20 0.18 24.95
C ARG A 171 26.54 0.81 24.60
N ALA A 172 27.58 0.00 24.42
CA ALA A 172 28.92 0.47 24.05
C ALA A 172 28.92 1.10 22.65
N ALA A 173 28.31 0.43 21.67
CA ALA A 173 28.24 0.92 20.29
C ALA A 173 27.43 2.22 20.17
N CYS A 174 26.29 2.33 20.87
CA CYS A 174 25.55 3.60 20.93
C CYS A 174 26.40 4.72 21.55
N LYS A 175 27.17 4.43 22.61
CA LYS A 175 28.03 5.41 23.27
C LYS A 175 29.19 5.84 22.36
N GLU A 176 29.80 4.91 21.64
CA GLU A 176 30.89 5.18 20.69
C GLU A 176 30.42 6.07 19.53
N ALA A 177 29.21 5.85 19.02
CA ALA A 177 28.59 6.71 18.02
C ALA A 177 28.19 8.11 18.55
N GLY A 178 28.32 8.37 19.86
CA GLY A 178 27.96 9.65 20.49
C GLY A 178 26.53 9.71 21.04
N GLY A 179 25.86 8.57 21.20
CA GLY A 179 24.53 8.42 21.76
C GLY A 179 24.49 7.93 23.20
N ALA A 180 23.31 8.00 23.81
CA ALA A 180 23.00 7.39 25.09
C ALA A 180 21.81 6.43 24.96
N LEU A 181 21.97 5.22 25.47
CA LEU A 181 20.92 4.21 25.54
C LEU A 181 20.26 4.23 26.93
N VAL A 182 18.96 4.52 26.97
CA VAL A 182 18.17 4.66 28.20
C VAL A 182 17.06 3.62 28.21
N PRO A 183 17.13 2.59 29.07
CA PRO A 183 16.07 1.58 29.19
C PRO A 183 14.72 2.23 29.52
N LEU A 184 13.65 1.73 28.88
CA LEU A 184 12.29 2.14 29.16
C LEU A 184 11.62 1.14 30.10
N ASN A 185 10.72 1.63 30.95
CA ASN A 185 9.98 0.79 31.89
C ASN A 185 8.80 0.10 31.20
N VAL A 186 9.10 -0.86 30.32
CA VAL A 186 8.14 -1.70 29.60
C VAL A 186 8.68 -3.13 29.50
N SER A 187 7.78 -4.10 29.50
CA SER A 187 8.11 -5.54 29.58
C SER A 187 8.05 -6.27 28.24
N ALA A 188 7.83 -5.56 27.14
CA ALA A 188 7.61 -6.13 25.82
C ALA A 188 8.17 -5.24 24.71
N ALA A 189 8.45 -5.86 23.56
CA ALA A 189 9.05 -5.23 22.40
C ALA A 189 7.99 -4.60 21.47
N PHE A 190 7.31 -3.53 21.91
CA PHE A 190 6.25 -2.89 21.12
C PHE A 190 6.74 -2.32 19.78
N HIS A 191 5.86 -2.24 18.78
CA HIS A 191 6.15 -1.67 17.45
C HIS A 191 7.36 -2.32 16.75
N SER A 192 7.47 -3.64 16.88
CA SER A 192 8.54 -4.45 16.29
C SER A 192 7.98 -5.74 15.71
N ARG A 193 8.83 -6.51 15.01
CA ARG A 193 8.50 -7.85 14.51
C ARG A 193 8.01 -8.80 15.60
N CYS A 194 8.39 -8.58 16.86
CA CYS A 194 7.93 -9.39 17.99
C CYS A 194 6.42 -9.25 18.24
N MET A 195 5.78 -8.23 17.67
CA MET A 195 4.33 -8.01 17.78
C MET A 195 3.53 -8.60 16.61
N ASN A 196 4.15 -9.28 15.64
CA ASN A 196 3.42 -9.84 14.48
C ASN A 196 2.29 -10.80 14.90
N GLY A 197 2.52 -11.65 15.91
CA GLY A 197 1.46 -12.51 16.44
C GLY A 197 0.34 -11.72 17.11
N VAL A 198 0.68 -10.70 17.89
CA VAL A 198 -0.29 -9.79 18.55
C VAL A 198 -1.13 -9.03 17.52
N GLU A 199 -0.51 -8.60 16.42
CA GLU A 199 -1.20 -7.97 15.29
C GLU A 199 -2.28 -8.89 14.70
N GLU A 200 -1.97 -10.16 14.46
CA GLU A 200 -2.93 -11.14 13.93
C GLU A 200 -4.09 -11.39 14.89
N GLU A 201 -3.82 -11.43 16.21
CA GLU A 201 -4.85 -11.54 17.23
C GLU A 201 -5.75 -10.30 17.30
N PHE A 202 -5.15 -9.12 17.22
CA PHE A 202 -5.88 -7.86 17.23
C PHE A 202 -6.72 -7.69 15.96
N ALA A 203 -6.23 -8.14 14.80
CA ALA A 203 -6.97 -8.14 13.54
C ALA A 203 -8.28 -8.93 13.65
N ARG A 204 -8.26 -10.10 14.31
CA ARG A 204 -9.47 -10.91 14.57
C ARG A 204 -10.47 -10.21 15.48
N HIS A 205 -10.00 -9.42 16.44
CA HIS A 205 -10.89 -8.62 17.30
C HIS A 205 -11.49 -7.44 16.52
N LEU A 206 -10.67 -6.73 15.75
CA LEU A 206 -11.10 -5.57 14.98
C LEU A 206 -12.08 -5.93 13.86
N SER A 207 -12.03 -7.13 13.29
CA SER A 207 -12.93 -7.54 12.19
C SER A 207 -14.42 -7.54 12.55
N GLY A 208 -14.74 -7.60 13.85
CA GLY A 208 -16.11 -7.51 14.35
C GLY A 208 -16.58 -6.08 14.65
N VAL A 209 -15.73 -5.07 14.44
CA VAL A 209 -16.00 -3.67 14.79
C VAL A 209 -16.28 -2.85 13.54
N GLU A 210 -17.38 -2.12 13.55
CA GLU A 210 -17.70 -1.16 12.50
C GLU A 210 -16.92 0.14 12.73
N LEU A 211 -16.04 0.47 11.79
CA LEU A 211 -15.30 1.73 11.79
C LEU A 211 -16.04 2.76 10.94
N GLY A 212 -16.41 3.89 11.56
CA GLY A 212 -17.11 5.00 10.93
C GLY A 212 -16.24 5.80 9.96
N GLU A 213 -16.86 6.62 9.13
CA GLU A 213 -16.14 7.56 8.27
C GLU A 213 -15.47 8.67 9.11
N LEU A 214 -14.18 8.93 8.87
CA LEU A 214 -13.43 9.96 9.58
C LEU A 214 -13.88 11.36 9.13
N ARG A 215 -14.39 12.15 10.08
CA ARG A 215 -14.87 13.52 9.84
C ARG A 215 -13.80 14.58 10.05
N ILE A 216 -12.72 14.21 10.75
CA ILE A 216 -11.53 15.04 10.95
C ILE A 216 -10.35 14.23 10.39
N PRO A 217 -9.48 14.81 9.54
CA PRO A 217 -8.31 14.09 9.07
C PRO A 217 -7.42 13.63 10.23
N VAL A 218 -6.95 12.39 10.16
CA VAL A 218 -6.12 11.74 11.19
C VAL A 218 -4.76 11.38 10.59
N VAL A 219 -3.65 11.67 11.26
CA VAL A 219 -2.32 11.22 10.79
C VAL A 219 -2.01 9.83 11.31
N ALA A 220 -1.68 8.91 10.39
CA ALA A 220 -1.32 7.54 10.69
C ALA A 220 0.14 7.40 11.14
N ASN A 221 0.37 6.69 12.25
CA ASN A 221 1.69 6.52 12.88
C ASN A 221 2.68 5.79 11.95
N ARG A 222 2.19 4.80 11.21
CA ARG A 222 2.98 3.94 10.32
C ARG A 222 3.47 4.67 9.08
N THR A 223 2.61 5.47 8.45
CA THR A 223 2.89 6.10 7.16
C THR A 223 3.33 7.57 7.30
N ALA A 224 3.11 8.18 8.47
CA ALA A 224 3.24 9.62 8.68
C ALA A 224 2.40 10.46 7.68
N ARG A 225 1.31 9.90 7.16
CA ARG A 225 0.37 10.54 6.24
C ARG A 225 -1.05 10.37 6.75
N LEU A 226 -2.00 11.09 6.15
CA LEU A 226 -3.40 10.99 6.54
C LEU A 226 -3.96 9.58 6.31
N TYR A 227 -4.81 9.16 7.23
CA TYR A 227 -5.76 8.08 7.01
C TYR A 227 -6.69 8.41 5.84
N PRO A 228 -7.09 7.42 5.01
CA PRO A 228 -8.26 7.59 4.16
C PRO A 228 -9.52 7.75 5.02
N ALA A 229 -10.55 8.41 4.49
CA ALA A 229 -11.78 8.65 5.24
C ALA A 229 -12.53 7.36 5.64
N THR A 230 -12.40 6.30 4.84
CA THR A 230 -12.98 4.97 5.06
C THR A 230 -11.95 3.86 4.79
N ASP A 231 -12.29 2.61 5.07
CA ASP A 231 -11.48 1.41 4.74
C ASP A 231 -10.05 1.42 5.32
N TYR A 232 -9.88 1.94 6.53
CA TYR A 232 -8.58 2.12 7.17
C TYR A 232 -8.21 1.10 8.25
N ALA A 233 -8.98 0.01 8.40
CA ALA A 233 -8.74 -1.00 9.43
C ALA A 233 -7.31 -1.59 9.37
N ASP A 234 -6.79 -1.87 8.17
CA ASP A 234 -5.44 -2.43 8.01
C ASP A 234 -4.36 -1.49 8.55
N LEU A 235 -4.47 -0.17 8.35
CA LEU A 235 -3.51 0.79 8.90
C LEU A 235 -3.46 0.74 10.43
N LEU A 236 -4.62 0.59 11.09
CA LEU A 236 -4.72 0.47 12.54
C LEU A 236 -4.18 -0.87 13.05
N ILE A 237 -4.45 -1.97 12.35
CA ILE A 237 -3.92 -3.30 12.67
C ILE A 237 -2.38 -3.29 12.60
N ARG A 238 -1.85 -2.86 11.44
CA ARG A 238 -0.40 -2.82 11.15
C ARG A 238 0.37 -1.90 12.07
N GLN A 239 -0.28 -0.93 12.71
CA GLN A 239 0.37 -0.02 13.66
C GLN A 239 1.06 -0.77 14.80
N ILE A 240 0.48 -1.88 15.28
CA ILE A 240 0.97 -2.62 16.45
C ILE A 240 2.40 -3.16 16.23
N SER A 241 2.71 -3.62 15.02
CA SER A 241 4.03 -4.18 14.65
C SER A 241 4.93 -3.19 13.91
N SER A 242 4.41 -2.02 13.53
CA SER A 242 5.14 -1.04 12.72
C SER A 242 5.72 0.10 13.56
N PRO A 243 6.85 0.71 13.12
CA PRO A 243 7.41 1.89 13.77
C PRO A 243 6.44 3.08 13.82
N VAL A 244 6.46 3.81 14.92
CA VAL A 244 5.78 5.11 15.07
C VAL A 244 6.66 6.21 14.49
N LYS A 245 6.30 6.72 13.31
CA LYS A 245 7.03 7.78 12.59
C LYS A 245 6.63 9.20 13.05
N TRP A 246 6.73 9.46 14.35
CA TRP A 246 6.26 10.72 14.96
C TRP A 246 7.02 11.95 14.45
N TYR A 247 8.35 11.85 14.34
CA TYR A 247 9.21 12.91 13.83
C TYR A 247 8.81 13.35 12.42
N GLU A 248 8.57 12.37 11.53
CA GLU A 248 8.10 12.62 10.18
C GLU A 248 6.67 13.20 10.19
N SER A 249 5.77 12.66 11.02
CA SER A 249 4.37 13.09 11.12
C SER A 249 4.25 14.57 11.46
N ILE A 250 4.96 15.02 12.51
CA ILE A 250 4.93 16.42 12.96
C ILE A 250 5.65 17.32 11.95
N SER A 251 6.79 16.89 11.40
CA SER A 251 7.52 17.68 10.40
C SER A 251 6.70 17.87 9.12
N TRP A 252 5.99 16.84 8.68
CA TRP A 252 5.06 16.88 7.55
C TRP A 252 3.89 17.82 7.84
N LEU A 253 3.25 17.73 9.00
CA LEU A 253 2.19 18.66 9.40
C LEU A 253 2.67 20.13 9.41
N MET A 254 3.87 20.39 9.93
CA MET A 254 4.48 21.71 9.88
C MET A 254 4.71 22.21 8.45
N SER A 255 5.13 21.33 7.54
CA SER A 255 5.31 21.68 6.13
C SER A 255 3.99 21.94 5.40
N GLN A 256 2.87 21.39 5.88
CA GLN A 256 1.52 21.71 5.41
C GLN A 256 0.97 23.03 6.01
N GLY A 257 1.76 23.77 6.77
CA GLY A 257 1.37 25.04 7.38
C GLY A 257 0.71 24.91 8.76
N HIS A 258 0.61 23.71 9.34
CA HIS A 258 0.10 23.55 10.70
C HIS A 258 1.16 23.93 11.72
N GLN A 259 0.95 25.06 12.40
CA GLN A 259 1.91 25.59 13.37
C GLN A 259 1.42 25.53 14.82
N ASP A 260 0.16 25.21 15.10
CA ASP A 260 -0.38 25.18 16.46
C ASP A 260 -0.79 23.77 16.87
N PHE A 261 -0.02 23.18 17.79
CA PHE A 261 -0.24 21.84 18.34
C PHE A 261 -0.66 21.96 19.79
N VAL A 262 -1.83 21.42 20.12
CA VAL A 262 -2.37 21.36 21.48
C VAL A 262 -2.40 19.90 21.90
N GLU A 263 -1.70 19.56 22.97
CA GLU A 263 -1.74 18.22 23.55
C GLU A 263 -3.04 18.03 24.32
N ILE A 264 -3.82 17.00 23.96
CA ILE A 264 -5.10 16.64 24.55
C ILE A 264 -4.95 15.32 25.28
N GLY A 265 -4.92 15.37 26.60
CA GLY A 265 -4.66 14.22 27.46
C GLY A 265 -3.72 14.57 28.60
N PRO A 266 -3.33 13.57 29.42
CA PRO A 266 -2.49 13.82 30.58
C PRO A 266 -1.04 14.09 30.17
N GLY A 267 -0.38 15.01 30.88
CA GLY A 267 1.04 15.29 30.74
C GLY A 267 1.38 16.38 29.72
N THR A 268 2.66 16.45 29.34
CA THR A 268 3.23 17.46 28.41
C THR A 268 4.28 16.83 27.48
N VAL A 269 4.21 15.51 27.28
CA VAL A 269 5.25 14.75 26.58
C VAL A 269 5.29 15.15 25.12
N LEU A 270 4.13 15.23 24.46
CA LEU A 270 4.06 15.60 23.05
C LEU A 270 4.32 17.08 22.83
N THR A 271 4.00 17.94 23.78
CA THR A 271 4.32 19.37 23.75
C THR A 271 5.84 19.55 23.70
N LYS A 272 6.57 18.94 24.64
CA LYS A 272 8.04 18.97 24.67
C LYS A 272 8.66 18.33 23.43
N LEU A 273 8.08 17.23 22.96
CA LEU A 273 8.58 16.54 21.77
C LEU A 273 8.36 17.38 20.51
N THR A 274 7.20 18.02 20.39
CA THR A 274 6.88 18.93 19.28
C THR A 274 7.81 20.13 19.29
N ASP A 275 8.10 20.73 20.44
CA ASP A 275 9.08 21.82 20.56
C ASP A 275 10.48 21.40 20.11
N LYS A 276 10.88 20.16 20.41
CA LYS A 276 12.15 19.59 19.94
C LYS A 276 12.16 19.42 18.41
N ILE A 277 11.07 18.90 17.84
CA ILE A 277 10.93 18.73 16.39
C ILE A 277 10.91 20.09 15.69
N ARG A 278 10.25 21.11 16.24
CA ARG A 278 10.20 22.45 15.65
C ARG A 278 11.57 23.09 15.48
N ARG A 279 12.52 22.81 16.38
CA ARG A 279 13.88 23.35 16.33
C ARG A 279 14.72 22.72 15.24
N GLU A 280 14.49 21.44 14.96
CA GLU A 280 15.20 20.67 13.95
C GLU A 280 14.19 19.78 13.20
N PRO A 281 13.30 20.36 12.37
CA PRO A 281 12.29 19.58 11.67
C PRO A 281 12.97 18.66 10.67
N LEU A 282 12.36 17.50 10.42
CA LEU A 282 12.80 16.65 9.32
C LEU A 282 12.66 17.51 8.06
N PRO A 283 13.69 17.58 7.19
CA PRO A 283 13.52 18.11 5.86
C PRO A 283 12.53 17.19 5.16
N VAL A 284 11.25 17.54 5.26
CA VAL A 284 10.24 16.98 4.38
C VAL A 284 10.72 17.45 3.04
N ARG A 285 11.31 16.56 2.25
CA ARG A 285 11.47 16.81 0.83
C ARG A 285 10.07 17.16 0.38
N GLU A 286 9.79 18.45 0.22
CA GLU A 286 8.83 18.86 -0.78
C GLU A 286 9.19 18.00 -1.99
N LYS A 287 8.19 17.29 -2.52
CA LYS A 287 8.28 16.85 -3.91
C LYS A 287 8.88 18.06 -4.62
N PRO A 288 10.09 17.96 -5.20
CA PRO A 288 10.85 19.13 -5.61
C PRO A 288 9.90 20.08 -6.32
N PRO A 289 9.92 21.40 -6.05
CA PRO A 289 9.12 22.34 -6.81
C PRO A 289 9.32 21.95 -8.26
N ALA A 290 8.19 21.73 -8.96
CA ALA A 290 8.16 21.11 -10.27
C ALA A 290 9.41 21.53 -11.07
N PRO A 291 10.17 20.58 -11.64
CA PRO A 291 11.44 20.91 -12.26
C PRO A 291 11.26 22.09 -13.23
N PRO A 292 12.27 22.99 -13.28
CA PRO A 292 12.18 24.23 -14.00
C PRO A 292 11.92 23.97 -15.48
N ARG A 293 10.85 24.58 -16.02
CA ARG A 293 10.32 24.43 -17.38
C ARG A 293 9.88 22.99 -17.73
N ALA A 294 8.75 22.88 -18.43
CA ALA A 294 8.35 21.63 -19.06
C ALA A 294 9.55 21.02 -19.79
N PRO A 295 9.80 19.71 -19.66
CA PRO A 295 10.85 19.07 -20.43
C PRO A 295 10.60 19.38 -21.91
N LEU A 296 11.66 19.58 -22.69
CA LEU A 296 11.57 19.89 -24.14
C LEU A 296 10.67 18.88 -24.89
N ARG A 297 10.50 17.68 -24.31
CA ARG A 297 9.59 16.61 -24.71
C ARG A 297 8.87 16.03 -23.47
N PRO A 298 7.64 15.50 -23.57
CA PRO A 298 7.02 14.78 -22.47
C PRO A 298 7.80 13.52 -22.08
N GLU A 299 7.64 13.08 -20.83
CA GLU A 299 8.17 11.82 -20.30
C GLU A 299 7.43 10.63 -20.91
N ILE A 300 8.17 9.68 -21.46
CA ILE A 300 7.61 8.47 -22.05
C ILE A 300 7.39 7.42 -20.95
N VAL A 301 6.15 6.99 -20.76
CA VAL A 301 5.76 6.00 -19.75
C VAL A 301 5.33 4.71 -20.44
N PHE A 302 6.11 3.64 -20.30
CA PHE A 302 5.71 2.32 -20.82
C PHE A 302 4.75 1.64 -19.83
N MET A 303 3.59 1.21 -20.32
CA MET A 303 2.52 0.61 -19.53
C MET A 303 2.37 -0.88 -19.87
N TYR A 304 2.30 -1.70 -18.83
CA TYR A 304 2.20 -3.15 -18.96
C TYR A 304 0.90 -3.66 -18.34
N GLY A 305 0.11 -4.36 -19.14
CA GLY A 305 -1.19 -4.89 -18.75
C GLY A 305 -1.09 -6.26 -18.09
N GLY A 306 -2.11 -6.59 -17.29
CA GLY A 306 -2.22 -7.87 -16.62
C GLY A 306 -3.03 -8.91 -17.40
N GLN A 307 -3.43 -9.95 -16.67
CA GLN A 307 -4.30 -11.01 -17.14
C GLN A 307 -5.63 -10.45 -17.68
N GLY A 308 -6.11 -11.00 -18.79
CA GLY A 308 -7.32 -10.60 -19.50
C GLY A 308 -7.05 -9.89 -20.84
N THR A 309 -5.80 -9.52 -21.11
CA THR A 309 -5.38 -8.83 -22.34
C THR A 309 -4.85 -9.79 -23.42
N GLN A 310 -4.61 -11.05 -23.09
CA GLN A 310 -4.05 -12.06 -23.98
C GLN A 310 -5.04 -12.59 -25.02
N SER A 311 -4.50 -13.02 -26.16
CA SER A 311 -5.24 -13.75 -27.20
C SER A 311 -4.31 -14.65 -28.01
N TYR A 312 -4.84 -15.73 -28.60
CA TYR A 312 -4.09 -16.50 -29.60
C TYR A 312 -3.72 -15.61 -30.79
N GLY A 313 -2.50 -15.82 -31.30
CA GLY A 313 -1.91 -15.07 -32.41
C GLY A 313 -1.34 -13.71 -32.04
N MET A 314 -1.39 -13.30 -30.77
CA MET A 314 -0.86 -11.99 -30.35
C MET A 314 0.64 -11.87 -30.65
N GLY A 315 1.06 -10.78 -31.29
CA GLY A 315 2.46 -10.48 -31.55
C GLY A 315 3.05 -11.32 -32.69
N ARG A 316 2.24 -12.04 -33.46
CA ARG A 316 2.73 -12.92 -34.53
C ARG A 316 3.39 -12.15 -35.66
N GLU A 317 2.78 -11.07 -36.15
CA GLU A 317 3.39 -10.26 -37.22
C GLU A 317 4.70 -9.63 -36.73
N LEU A 318 4.76 -9.20 -35.47
CA LEU A 318 5.99 -8.66 -34.87
C LEU A 318 7.06 -9.74 -34.69
N TYR A 319 6.66 -10.95 -34.31
CA TYR A 319 7.56 -12.10 -34.31
C TYR A 319 8.12 -12.33 -35.70
N ASP A 320 7.30 -12.28 -36.75
CA ASP A 320 7.70 -12.54 -38.14
C ASP A 320 8.53 -11.40 -38.77
N GLU A 321 8.32 -10.15 -38.38
CA GLU A 321 8.92 -8.98 -39.04
C GLU A 321 10.01 -8.27 -38.22
N ASN A 322 10.02 -8.39 -36.88
CA ASN A 322 10.95 -7.66 -36.00
C ASN A 322 11.97 -8.62 -35.34
N PRO A 323 13.27 -8.56 -35.72
CA PRO A 323 14.29 -9.45 -35.17
C PRO A 323 14.51 -9.34 -33.66
N ALA A 324 14.41 -8.14 -33.09
CA ALA A 324 14.60 -7.93 -31.65
C ALA A 324 13.43 -8.50 -30.84
N PHE A 325 12.19 -8.29 -31.31
CA PHE A 325 11.01 -8.93 -30.75
C PHE A 325 11.14 -10.46 -30.78
N ARG A 326 11.54 -11.01 -31.94
CA ARG A 326 11.71 -12.45 -32.13
C ARG A 326 12.75 -13.02 -31.18
N ALA A 327 13.96 -12.43 -31.13
CA ALA A 327 15.03 -12.90 -30.27
C ALA A 327 14.65 -12.89 -28.78
N ALA A 328 13.96 -11.83 -28.33
CA ALA A 328 13.45 -11.76 -26.96
C ALA A 328 12.36 -12.81 -26.68
N MET A 329 11.44 -13.03 -27.62
CA MET A 329 10.38 -14.03 -27.49
C MET A 329 10.95 -15.46 -27.50
N ASP A 330 11.94 -15.74 -28.34
CA ASP A 330 12.62 -17.03 -28.41
C ASP A 330 13.36 -17.36 -27.11
N ARG A 331 14.00 -16.36 -26.50
CA ARG A 331 14.64 -16.50 -25.19
C ARG A 331 13.62 -16.88 -24.11
N CYS A 332 12.47 -16.18 -24.06
CA CYS A 332 11.39 -16.53 -23.13
C CYS A 332 10.79 -17.91 -23.44
N SER A 333 10.62 -18.24 -24.73
CA SER A 333 10.08 -19.53 -25.15
C SER A 333 11.01 -20.68 -24.79
N ALA A 334 12.32 -20.52 -24.89
CA ALA A 334 13.29 -21.54 -24.48
C ALA A 334 13.23 -21.82 -22.97
N LEU A 335 13.07 -20.79 -22.14
CA LEU A 335 12.89 -20.95 -20.69
C LEU A 335 11.56 -21.65 -20.36
N TYR A 336 10.48 -21.24 -21.02
CA TYR A 336 9.18 -21.88 -20.88
C TYR A 336 9.21 -23.35 -21.33
N GLU A 337 9.87 -23.65 -22.45
CA GLU A 337 10.00 -25.00 -22.99
C GLU A 337 10.83 -25.91 -22.06
N ALA A 338 11.91 -25.39 -21.48
CA ALA A 338 12.69 -26.11 -20.48
C ALA A 338 11.85 -26.48 -19.24
N ALA A 339 10.90 -25.63 -18.84
CA ALA A 339 10.03 -25.87 -17.68
C ALA A 339 8.77 -26.69 -18.00
N CYS A 340 8.21 -26.55 -19.20
CA CYS A 340 6.88 -27.05 -19.56
C CYS A 340 6.87 -28.10 -20.67
N GLY A 341 7.99 -28.32 -21.36
CA GLY A 341 8.13 -29.29 -22.45
C GLY A 341 7.43 -28.92 -23.76
N ALA A 342 7.06 -27.66 -23.94
CA ALA A 342 6.42 -27.16 -25.16
C ALA A 342 6.88 -25.73 -25.48
N SER A 343 6.99 -25.40 -26.77
CA SER A 343 7.32 -24.04 -27.22
C SER A 343 6.19 -23.06 -26.88
N LEU A 344 6.53 -21.96 -26.20
CA LEU A 344 5.59 -20.87 -25.91
C LEU A 344 5.13 -20.18 -27.20
N VAL A 345 6.03 -19.99 -28.16
CA VAL A 345 5.70 -19.42 -29.48
C VAL A 345 4.65 -20.27 -30.18
N ALA A 346 4.84 -21.59 -30.23
CA ALA A 346 3.87 -22.50 -30.84
C ALA A 346 2.50 -22.45 -30.16
N VAL A 347 2.47 -22.32 -28.82
CA VAL A 347 1.23 -22.15 -28.05
C VAL A 347 0.53 -20.84 -28.39
N ILE A 348 1.26 -19.72 -28.45
CA ILE A 348 0.69 -18.41 -28.77
C ILE A 348 0.16 -18.41 -30.22
N GLN A 349 0.91 -18.97 -31.15
CA GLN A 349 0.61 -18.90 -32.60
C GLN A 349 -0.31 -20.03 -33.11
N ASP A 350 -0.92 -20.83 -32.23
CA ASP A 350 -1.83 -21.91 -32.62
C ASP A 350 -3.07 -21.36 -33.38
N GLU A 351 -3.03 -21.42 -34.71
CA GLU A 351 -4.10 -20.96 -35.58
C GLU A 351 -5.40 -21.74 -35.39
N THR A 352 -5.32 -23.01 -34.97
CA THR A 352 -6.51 -23.85 -34.78
C THR A 352 -7.37 -23.36 -33.62
N ARG A 353 -6.79 -22.56 -32.73
CA ARG A 353 -7.46 -21.96 -31.57
C ARG A 353 -7.79 -20.49 -31.77
N ARG A 354 -7.56 -19.93 -32.96
CA ARG A 354 -7.88 -18.53 -33.25
C ARG A 354 -9.36 -18.25 -32.99
N GLY A 355 -9.64 -17.22 -32.20
CA GLY A 355 -11.00 -16.84 -31.80
C GLY A 355 -11.54 -17.57 -30.55
N GLN A 356 -10.82 -18.55 -30.02
CA GLN A 356 -11.12 -19.15 -28.71
C GLN A 356 -10.49 -18.33 -27.57
N ASP A 357 -10.98 -18.53 -26.35
CA ASP A 357 -10.39 -17.92 -25.17
C ASP A 357 -9.00 -18.51 -24.90
N PHE A 358 -8.01 -17.63 -24.78
CA PHE A 358 -6.68 -18.00 -24.31
C PHE A 358 -6.63 -17.81 -22.80
N ASP A 359 -6.97 -18.86 -22.04
CA ASP A 359 -7.29 -18.77 -20.61
C ASP A 359 -6.50 -19.76 -19.72
N GLY A 360 -5.58 -20.54 -20.31
CA GLY A 360 -4.69 -21.44 -19.60
C GLY A 360 -3.69 -20.66 -18.74
N LEU A 361 -3.84 -20.67 -17.41
CA LEU A 361 -3.13 -19.77 -16.50
C LEU A 361 -1.60 -19.74 -16.72
N LEU A 362 -0.97 -20.90 -16.79
CA LEU A 362 0.49 -21.00 -16.98
C LEU A 362 0.93 -20.42 -18.33
N GLN A 363 0.22 -20.78 -19.41
CA GLN A 363 0.49 -20.30 -20.75
C GLN A 363 0.29 -18.79 -20.86
N THR A 364 -0.81 -18.29 -20.30
CA THR A 364 -1.23 -16.88 -20.41
C THR A 364 -0.31 -15.95 -19.63
N GLN A 365 0.09 -16.31 -18.40
CA GLN A 365 1.06 -15.50 -17.66
C GLN A 365 2.43 -15.47 -18.32
N ALA A 366 2.93 -16.62 -18.79
CA ALA A 366 4.20 -16.68 -19.52
C ALA A 366 4.13 -15.86 -20.81
N ALA A 367 3.04 -16.00 -21.57
CA ALA A 367 2.86 -15.29 -22.83
C ALA A 367 2.75 -13.77 -22.65
N LEU A 368 1.99 -13.30 -21.66
CA LEU A 368 1.88 -11.87 -21.35
C LEU A 368 3.22 -11.26 -20.92
N TYR A 369 3.96 -11.97 -20.06
CA TYR A 369 5.29 -11.53 -19.64
C TYR A 369 6.25 -11.46 -20.83
N ALA A 370 6.32 -12.54 -21.63
CA ALA A 370 7.17 -12.62 -22.80
C ALA A 370 6.83 -11.54 -23.84
N THR A 371 5.55 -11.31 -24.12
CA THR A 371 5.13 -10.26 -25.06
C THR A 371 5.51 -8.87 -24.55
N GLY A 372 5.23 -8.54 -23.28
CA GLY A 372 5.59 -7.23 -22.73
C GLY A 372 7.11 -6.97 -22.76
N TRP A 373 7.90 -7.99 -22.45
CA TRP A 373 9.37 -7.95 -22.58
C TRP A 373 9.82 -7.78 -24.04
N SER A 374 9.31 -8.60 -24.96
CA SER A 374 9.67 -8.54 -26.39
C SER A 374 9.28 -7.24 -27.07
N LEU A 375 8.12 -6.65 -26.73
CA LEU A 375 7.73 -5.32 -27.19
C LEU A 375 8.70 -4.25 -26.71
N THR A 376 9.16 -4.37 -25.46
CA THR A 376 10.14 -3.43 -24.89
C THR A 376 11.48 -3.52 -25.60
N GLU A 377 11.98 -4.73 -25.86
CA GLU A 377 13.25 -4.92 -26.56
C GLU A 377 13.17 -4.46 -28.02
N ALA A 378 12.04 -4.69 -28.70
CA ALA A 378 11.80 -4.17 -30.05
C ALA A 378 11.88 -2.63 -30.10
N LEU A 379 11.27 -1.94 -29.12
CA LEU A 379 11.34 -0.48 -29.03
C LEU A 379 12.74 0.02 -28.67
N ARG A 380 13.45 -0.66 -27.77
CA ARG A 380 14.81 -0.30 -27.33
C ARG A 380 15.82 -0.40 -28.47
N GLU A 381 15.73 -1.43 -29.30
CA GLU A 381 16.58 -1.62 -30.49
C GLU A 381 16.42 -0.45 -31.46
N GLU A 382 15.20 0.06 -31.60
CA GLU A 382 14.90 1.24 -32.43
C GLU A 382 15.19 2.59 -31.73
N GLY A 383 15.79 2.56 -30.53
CA GLY A 383 16.21 3.74 -29.76
C GLY A 383 15.12 4.37 -28.88
N PHE A 384 13.92 3.80 -28.83
CA PHE A 384 12.86 4.28 -27.94
C PHE A 384 13.03 3.67 -26.54
N ARG A 385 13.26 4.53 -25.55
CA ARG A 385 13.45 4.13 -24.15
C ARG A 385 12.41 4.81 -23.27
N PRO A 386 11.84 4.10 -22.27
CA PRO A 386 10.97 4.74 -21.28
C PRO A 386 11.78 5.65 -20.36
N ASP A 387 11.17 6.75 -19.96
CA ASP A 387 11.62 7.58 -18.84
C ASP A 387 11.09 7.01 -17.51
N ALA A 388 9.95 6.31 -17.55
CA ALA A 388 9.38 5.53 -16.44
C ALA A 388 8.55 4.34 -16.95
N VAL A 389 8.24 3.40 -16.06
CA VAL A 389 7.37 2.25 -16.36
C VAL A 389 6.19 2.18 -15.40
N LEU A 390 5.08 1.63 -15.86
CA LEU A 390 3.85 1.42 -15.10
C LEU A 390 3.37 -0.01 -15.29
N GLY A 391 3.08 -0.71 -14.19
CA GLY A 391 2.46 -2.04 -14.25
C GLY A 391 1.06 -2.09 -13.63
N HIS A 392 0.23 -2.98 -14.16
CA HIS A 392 -1.06 -3.37 -13.59
C HIS A 392 -1.14 -4.89 -13.49
N GLY A 393 -1.30 -5.42 -12.27
CA GLY A 393 -1.36 -6.86 -12.03
C GLY A 393 -0.09 -7.56 -12.52
N LEU A 394 -0.21 -8.57 -13.40
CA LEU A 394 0.95 -9.26 -13.98
C LEU A 394 1.94 -8.30 -14.67
N GLY A 395 1.46 -7.19 -15.23
CA GLY A 395 2.31 -6.19 -15.87
C GLY A 395 3.33 -5.54 -14.90
N GLU A 396 3.10 -5.59 -13.59
CA GLU A 396 4.04 -5.09 -12.58
C GLU A 396 5.35 -5.88 -12.53
N TYR A 397 5.30 -7.18 -12.88
CA TYR A 397 6.50 -8.02 -13.01
C TYR A 397 7.33 -7.57 -14.22
N VAL A 398 6.68 -7.32 -15.36
CA VAL A 398 7.35 -6.81 -16.57
C VAL A 398 7.94 -5.43 -16.33
N ALA A 399 7.18 -4.53 -15.72
CA ALA A 399 7.65 -3.18 -15.39
C ALA A 399 8.90 -3.23 -14.50
N ALA A 400 8.87 -4.04 -13.43
CA ALA A 400 10.02 -4.21 -12.54
C ALA A 400 11.25 -4.77 -13.26
N THR A 401 11.08 -5.80 -14.11
CA THR A 401 12.16 -6.35 -14.94
C THR A 401 12.74 -5.28 -15.88
N VAL A 402 11.88 -4.54 -16.58
CA VAL A 402 12.30 -3.50 -17.54
C VAL A 402 13.07 -2.37 -16.85
N ALA A 403 12.68 -2.03 -15.63
CA ALA A 403 13.39 -1.06 -14.80
C ALA A 403 14.69 -1.61 -14.17
N GLY A 404 15.03 -2.89 -14.39
CA GLY A 404 16.25 -3.51 -13.89
C GLY A 404 16.17 -3.99 -12.44
N ALA A 405 14.96 -4.13 -11.89
CA ALA A 405 14.80 -4.66 -10.54
C ALA A 405 15.09 -6.17 -10.46
N MET A 406 14.89 -6.91 -11.55
CA MET A 406 15.22 -8.33 -11.66
C MET A 406 15.59 -8.68 -13.11
N SER A 407 16.22 -9.85 -13.31
CA SER A 407 16.55 -10.33 -14.64
C SER A 407 15.28 -10.79 -15.41
N PRO A 408 15.29 -10.79 -16.75
CA PRO A 408 14.16 -11.31 -17.52
C PRO A 408 13.90 -12.80 -17.28
N GLU A 409 14.96 -13.59 -17.03
CA GLU A 409 14.87 -14.99 -16.60
C GLU A 409 14.09 -15.13 -15.29
N ASP A 410 14.52 -14.39 -14.25
CA ASP A 410 13.94 -14.50 -12.92
C ASP A 410 12.49 -14.03 -12.92
N GLY A 411 12.17 -12.95 -13.63
CA GLY A 411 10.80 -12.47 -13.72
C GLY A 411 9.88 -13.46 -14.45
N LEU A 412 10.34 -14.12 -15.52
CA LEU A 412 9.56 -15.15 -16.21
C LEU A 412 9.37 -16.40 -15.35
N ASP A 413 10.45 -16.87 -14.73
CA ASP A 413 10.41 -18.03 -13.83
C ASP A 413 9.47 -17.77 -12.64
N LEU A 414 9.53 -16.57 -12.06
CA LEU A 414 8.67 -16.13 -10.97
C LEU A 414 7.18 -16.19 -11.36
N VAL A 415 6.79 -15.61 -12.49
CA VAL A 415 5.38 -15.66 -12.93
C VAL A 415 4.93 -17.08 -13.27
N MET A 416 5.79 -17.90 -13.88
CA MET A 416 5.46 -19.30 -14.19
C MET A 416 5.25 -20.13 -12.92
N LYS A 417 6.14 -20.01 -11.94
CA LYS A 417 6.02 -20.71 -10.65
C LYS A 417 4.78 -20.24 -9.90
N GLN A 418 4.48 -18.94 -9.93
CA GLN A 418 3.27 -18.39 -9.33
C GLN A 418 2.01 -18.97 -9.98
N ALA A 419 1.94 -18.99 -11.31
CA ALA A 419 0.86 -19.61 -12.07
C ALA A 419 0.72 -21.10 -11.75
N TYR A 420 1.83 -21.82 -11.63
CA TYR A 420 1.84 -23.25 -11.28
C TYR A 420 1.25 -23.49 -9.88
N LEU A 421 1.68 -22.72 -8.88
CA LEU A 421 1.15 -22.80 -7.51
C LEU A 421 -0.35 -22.53 -7.49
N MET A 422 -0.79 -21.43 -8.09
CA MET A 422 -2.21 -21.09 -8.19
C MET A 422 -3.01 -22.19 -8.87
N LYS A 423 -2.49 -22.75 -9.98
CA LYS A 423 -3.16 -23.83 -10.70
C LYS A 423 -3.34 -25.08 -9.85
N ARG A 424 -2.37 -25.38 -8.99
CA ARG A 424 -2.34 -26.60 -8.17
C ARG A 424 -3.16 -26.48 -6.89
N HIS A 425 -3.20 -25.30 -6.29
CA HIS A 425 -3.70 -25.13 -4.92
C HIS A 425 -4.95 -24.25 -4.84
N CYS A 426 -5.15 -23.30 -5.75
CA CYS A 426 -6.30 -22.40 -5.68
C CYS A 426 -7.52 -22.99 -6.38
N ARG A 427 -8.69 -22.73 -5.78
CA ARG A 427 -9.97 -23.00 -6.42
C ARG A 427 -10.18 -22.13 -7.67
N PRO A 428 -10.79 -22.66 -8.75
CA PRO A 428 -11.19 -21.86 -9.89
C PRO A 428 -12.19 -20.76 -9.51
N GLY A 429 -12.22 -19.71 -10.31
CA GLY A 429 -13.16 -18.59 -10.20
C GLY A 429 -13.13 -17.75 -11.48
N GLY A 430 -13.32 -16.45 -11.33
CA GLY A 430 -13.19 -15.53 -12.45
C GLY A 430 -13.20 -14.07 -12.03
N MET A 431 -13.32 -13.20 -13.02
CA MET A 431 -13.41 -11.75 -12.83
C MET A 431 -14.44 -11.15 -13.78
N LEU A 432 -15.15 -10.13 -13.32
CA LEU A 432 -16.17 -9.41 -14.06
C LEU A 432 -15.83 -7.91 -14.06
N GLY A 433 -15.56 -7.36 -15.24
CA GLY A 433 -15.40 -5.92 -15.43
C GLY A 433 -16.75 -5.24 -15.56
N VAL A 434 -17.02 -4.23 -14.76
CA VAL A 434 -18.29 -3.51 -14.70
C VAL A 434 -18.07 -2.07 -15.16
N LEU A 435 -18.81 -1.67 -16.19
CA LEU A 435 -18.79 -0.29 -16.71
C LEU A 435 -19.85 0.54 -15.98
N ALA A 436 -19.50 0.96 -14.77
CA ALA A 436 -20.30 1.84 -13.95
C ALA A 436 -19.43 2.58 -12.92
N ASP A 437 -20.01 3.59 -12.28
CA ASP A 437 -19.48 4.22 -11.07
C ASP A 437 -19.11 3.14 -10.01
N PRO A 438 -17.85 3.08 -9.54
CA PRO A 438 -17.42 2.10 -8.54
C PRO A 438 -18.19 2.13 -7.23
N ASP A 439 -18.84 3.25 -6.89
CA ASP A 439 -19.73 3.32 -5.73
C ASP A 439 -20.93 2.36 -5.85
N LEU A 440 -21.28 1.90 -7.04
CA LEU A 440 -22.29 0.86 -7.26
C LEU A 440 -21.99 -0.40 -6.44
N TYR A 441 -20.71 -0.81 -6.37
CA TYR A 441 -20.28 -1.95 -5.56
C TYR A 441 -20.66 -1.77 -4.08
N ARG A 442 -20.44 -0.56 -3.55
CA ARG A 442 -20.74 -0.23 -2.15
C ARG A 442 -22.24 -0.05 -1.91
N ARG A 443 -22.97 0.58 -2.83
CA ARG A 443 -24.41 0.85 -2.69
C ARG A 443 -25.27 -0.41 -2.80
N ARG A 444 -24.81 -1.43 -3.54
CA ARG A 444 -25.54 -2.68 -3.79
C ARG A 444 -24.86 -3.87 -3.14
N ARG A 445 -24.54 -3.77 -1.85
CA ARG A 445 -23.88 -4.87 -1.09
C ARG A 445 -24.59 -6.21 -1.22
N GLU A 446 -25.92 -6.22 -1.26
CA GLU A 446 -26.69 -7.46 -1.41
C GLU A 446 -26.51 -8.13 -2.78
N LEU A 447 -26.33 -7.33 -3.83
CA LEU A 447 -26.10 -7.86 -5.17
C LEU A 447 -24.71 -8.47 -5.28
N PHE A 448 -23.68 -7.72 -4.87
CA PHE A 448 -22.29 -8.16 -5.00
C PHE A 448 -21.91 -9.21 -3.95
N GLY A 449 -22.47 -9.14 -2.74
CA GLY A 449 -22.40 -10.17 -1.70
C GLY A 449 -20.97 -10.66 -1.45
N ASP A 450 -20.72 -11.89 -1.89
CA ASP A 450 -19.48 -12.65 -1.73
C ASP A 450 -18.42 -12.39 -2.82
N LEU A 451 -18.69 -11.46 -3.75
CA LEU A 451 -17.72 -10.97 -4.71
C LEU A 451 -16.82 -9.90 -4.10
N TYR A 452 -15.53 -9.97 -4.43
CA TYR A 452 -14.50 -9.07 -3.96
C TYR A 452 -14.24 -7.97 -4.99
N LEU A 453 -14.12 -6.72 -4.56
CA LEU A 453 -13.67 -5.65 -5.46
C LEU A 453 -12.18 -5.85 -5.76
N ALA A 454 -11.89 -6.36 -6.95
CA ALA A 454 -10.55 -6.66 -7.42
C ALA A 454 -9.74 -5.41 -7.77
N GLY A 455 -10.40 -4.38 -8.29
CA GLY A 455 -9.73 -3.12 -8.61
C GLY A 455 -10.65 -2.04 -9.15
N VAL A 456 -10.19 -0.80 -9.08
CA VAL A 456 -10.85 0.37 -9.66
C VAL A 456 -9.91 0.98 -10.68
N ASN A 457 -10.33 0.95 -11.95
CA ASN A 457 -9.55 1.44 -13.08
C ASN A 457 -9.92 2.87 -13.46
N CYS A 458 -11.16 3.31 -13.17
CA CYS A 458 -11.61 4.69 -13.33
C CYS A 458 -12.80 4.96 -12.41
N ALA A 459 -12.69 5.99 -11.54
CA ALA A 459 -13.73 6.44 -10.62
C ALA A 459 -14.64 7.54 -11.21
N SER A 460 -14.94 7.45 -12.50
CA SER A 460 -15.84 8.38 -13.20
C SER A 460 -17.32 7.99 -13.01
N ARG A 461 -18.22 8.98 -12.89
CA ARG A 461 -19.67 8.72 -12.85
C ARG A 461 -20.24 8.38 -14.23
N THR A 462 -19.62 8.83 -15.30
CA THR A 462 -20.11 8.66 -16.68
C THR A 462 -19.36 7.58 -17.46
N SER A 463 -18.13 7.28 -17.05
CA SER A 463 -17.23 6.32 -17.69
C SER A 463 -16.50 5.43 -16.67
N GLY A 464 -17.11 5.24 -15.50
CA GLY A 464 -16.55 4.43 -14.43
C GLY A 464 -16.29 3.01 -14.86
N HIS A 465 -15.20 2.43 -14.34
CA HIS A 465 -14.84 1.05 -14.60
C HIS A 465 -14.18 0.45 -13.37
N PHE A 466 -14.77 -0.62 -12.85
CA PHE A 466 -14.23 -1.41 -11.77
C PHE A 466 -14.35 -2.90 -12.07
N VAL A 467 -13.57 -3.70 -11.37
CA VAL A 467 -13.53 -5.15 -11.58
C VAL A 467 -13.83 -5.85 -10.27
N VAL A 468 -14.70 -6.84 -10.31
CA VAL A 468 -14.96 -7.75 -9.18
C VAL A 468 -14.47 -9.15 -9.49
N SER A 469 -14.13 -9.92 -8.46
CA SER A 469 -13.68 -11.29 -8.56
C SER A 469 -14.38 -12.20 -7.57
N GLY A 470 -14.53 -13.47 -7.93
CA GLY A 470 -15.28 -14.44 -7.13
C GLY A 470 -15.49 -15.76 -7.87
N THR A 471 -16.48 -16.54 -7.42
CA THR A 471 -16.86 -17.79 -8.08
C THR A 471 -17.59 -17.52 -9.41
N SER A 472 -17.43 -18.41 -10.39
CA SER A 472 -18.03 -18.23 -11.71
C SER A 472 -19.56 -18.18 -11.68
N GLU A 473 -20.18 -18.92 -10.75
CA GLU A 473 -21.62 -18.93 -10.50
C GLU A 473 -22.11 -17.52 -10.11
N ARG A 474 -21.49 -16.92 -9.10
CA ARG A 474 -21.86 -15.60 -8.61
C ARG A 474 -21.56 -14.48 -9.59
N LEU A 475 -20.47 -14.56 -10.33
CA LEU A 475 -20.18 -13.61 -11.41
C LEU A 475 -21.25 -13.68 -12.51
N THR A 476 -21.75 -14.87 -12.82
CA THR A 476 -22.82 -15.05 -13.82
C THR A 476 -24.13 -14.44 -13.34
N GLU A 477 -24.50 -14.70 -12.09
CA GLU A 477 -25.72 -14.17 -11.46
C GLU A 477 -25.68 -12.63 -11.39
N VAL A 478 -24.58 -12.05 -10.91
CA VAL A 478 -24.42 -10.60 -10.83
C VAL A 478 -24.40 -9.96 -12.21
N ARG A 479 -23.74 -10.57 -13.20
CA ARG A 479 -23.76 -10.07 -14.58
C ARG A 479 -25.18 -10.04 -15.15
N ALA A 480 -25.98 -11.07 -14.91
CA ALA A 480 -27.37 -11.12 -15.38
C ALA A 480 -28.21 -10.00 -14.73
N ALA A 481 -28.14 -9.85 -13.41
CA ALA A 481 -28.86 -8.81 -12.69
C ALA A 481 -28.44 -7.38 -13.10
N LEU A 482 -27.14 -7.13 -13.29
CA LEU A 482 -26.65 -5.86 -13.82
C LEU A 482 -27.19 -5.59 -15.24
N GLY A 483 -27.28 -6.63 -16.07
CA GLY A 483 -27.83 -6.55 -17.43
C GLY A 483 -29.32 -6.18 -17.46
N GLU A 484 -30.13 -6.70 -16.52
CA GLU A 484 -31.55 -6.32 -16.38
C GLU A 484 -31.71 -4.82 -16.06
N GLU A 485 -30.72 -4.22 -15.40
CA GLU A 485 -30.67 -2.79 -15.06
C GLU A 485 -29.96 -1.93 -16.12
N GLY A 486 -29.58 -2.52 -17.26
CA GLY A 486 -28.88 -1.83 -18.35
C GLY A 486 -27.41 -1.49 -18.03
N VAL A 487 -26.83 -2.05 -16.98
CA VAL A 487 -25.41 -1.88 -16.64
C VAL A 487 -24.58 -2.90 -17.42
N THR A 488 -23.61 -2.42 -18.19
CA THR A 488 -22.75 -3.30 -18.98
C THR A 488 -21.69 -3.95 -18.08
N ALA A 489 -21.65 -5.28 -18.08
CA ALA A 489 -20.63 -6.05 -17.38
C ALA A 489 -20.07 -7.16 -18.29
N VAL A 490 -18.74 -7.27 -18.33
CA VAL A 490 -17.98 -8.13 -19.24
C VAL A 490 -17.19 -9.15 -18.44
N GLN A 491 -17.45 -10.43 -18.71
CA GLN A 491 -16.67 -11.52 -18.13
C GLN A 491 -15.25 -11.47 -18.71
N LEU A 492 -14.24 -11.42 -17.84
CA LEU A 492 -12.85 -11.45 -18.29
C LEU A 492 -12.43 -12.90 -18.58
N PRO A 493 -11.57 -13.15 -19.60
CA PRO A 493 -11.16 -14.50 -20.01
C PRO A 493 -10.10 -15.06 -19.05
N VAL A 494 -10.50 -15.26 -17.79
CA VAL A 494 -9.66 -15.69 -16.67
C VAL A 494 -10.38 -16.74 -15.85
N ARG A 495 -9.64 -17.78 -15.41
CA ARG A 495 -10.18 -18.93 -14.65
C ARG A 495 -10.00 -18.83 -13.13
N TYR A 496 -9.47 -17.72 -12.65
CA TYR A 496 -9.15 -17.49 -11.25
C TYR A 496 -9.59 -16.08 -10.87
N GLY A 497 -10.15 -15.93 -9.66
CA GLY A 497 -10.49 -14.61 -9.14
C GLY A 497 -9.29 -13.94 -8.49
N PHE A 498 -8.48 -13.27 -9.31
CA PHE A 498 -7.36 -12.47 -8.80
C PHE A 498 -7.85 -11.36 -7.88
N HIS A 499 -6.95 -10.85 -7.05
CA HIS A 499 -7.21 -9.77 -6.10
C HIS A 499 -8.30 -10.14 -5.06
N SER A 500 -8.32 -11.41 -4.64
CA SER A 500 -9.32 -11.93 -3.70
C SER A 500 -8.77 -13.02 -2.78
N PRO A 501 -9.46 -13.33 -1.68
CA PRO A 501 -9.14 -14.46 -0.81
C PRO A 501 -9.11 -15.83 -1.50
N LEU A 502 -9.61 -15.96 -2.73
CA LEU A 502 -9.52 -17.21 -3.50
C LEU A 502 -8.07 -17.66 -3.74
N LEU A 503 -7.10 -16.75 -3.59
CA LEU A 503 -5.68 -17.03 -3.75
C LEU A 503 -4.95 -17.35 -2.43
N ASP A 504 -5.59 -17.17 -1.27
CA ASP A 504 -4.89 -17.19 0.03
C ASP A 504 -4.16 -18.52 0.31
N ASP A 505 -4.60 -19.62 -0.29
CA ASP A 505 -3.99 -20.95 -0.19
C ASP A 505 -2.54 -21.03 -0.69
N VAL A 506 -2.10 -20.09 -1.54
CA VAL A 506 -0.71 -20.04 -2.05
C VAL A 506 0.14 -18.93 -1.43
N ARG A 507 -0.37 -18.25 -0.39
CA ARG A 507 0.28 -17.08 0.21
C ARG A 507 1.68 -17.40 0.72
N HIS A 508 1.82 -18.51 1.44
CA HIS A 508 3.07 -18.88 2.08
C HIS A 508 4.16 -19.17 1.03
N GLU A 509 3.84 -20.00 0.05
CA GLU A 509 4.73 -20.43 -1.03
C GLU A 509 5.11 -19.26 -1.94
N CYS A 510 4.15 -18.39 -2.30
CA CYS A 510 4.42 -17.21 -3.11
C CYS A 510 5.39 -16.25 -2.40
N ARG A 511 5.26 -16.07 -1.08
CA ARG A 511 6.18 -15.22 -0.31
C ARG A 511 7.58 -15.81 -0.21
N ILE A 512 7.70 -17.13 -0.03
CA ILE A 512 9.02 -17.80 -0.04
C ILE A 512 9.69 -17.60 -1.40
N MET A 513 8.96 -17.82 -2.48
CA MET A 513 9.46 -17.61 -3.84
C MET A 513 9.88 -16.16 -4.07
N GLY A 514 9.09 -15.18 -3.62
CA GLY A 514 9.44 -13.76 -3.72
C GLY A 514 10.74 -13.39 -2.99
N ARG A 515 11.04 -14.04 -1.86
CA ARG A 515 12.31 -13.84 -1.13
C ARG A 515 13.52 -14.45 -1.82
N ALA A 516 13.30 -15.46 -2.66
CA ALA A 516 14.38 -16.17 -3.35
C ALA A 516 14.88 -15.43 -4.61
N VAL A 517 14.11 -14.46 -5.12
CA VAL A 517 14.49 -13.67 -6.29
C VAL A 517 15.56 -12.65 -5.91
N ALA A 518 16.62 -12.58 -6.72
CA ALA A 518 17.62 -11.53 -6.59
C ALA A 518 17.05 -10.21 -7.12
N VAL A 519 16.80 -9.27 -6.20
CA VAL A 519 16.19 -7.98 -6.54
C VAL A 519 17.19 -6.85 -6.34
N SER A 520 17.24 -5.96 -7.32
CA SER A 520 18.02 -4.73 -7.31
C SER A 520 17.11 -3.50 -7.25
N ARG A 521 17.69 -2.36 -6.88
CA ARG A 521 16.98 -1.08 -6.96
C ARG A 521 16.66 -0.77 -8.43
N PRO A 522 15.41 -0.42 -8.78
CA PRO A 522 15.06 -0.01 -10.14
C PRO A 522 15.92 1.17 -10.61
N GLY A 523 16.41 1.12 -11.85
CA GLY A 523 17.18 2.19 -12.49
C GLY A 523 16.33 3.35 -13.03
N MET A 524 15.01 3.20 -13.02
CA MET A 524 14.03 4.23 -13.38
C MET A 524 12.78 4.11 -12.51
N PRO A 525 11.92 5.15 -12.45
CA PRO A 525 10.67 5.08 -11.70
C PRO A 525 9.76 3.94 -12.18
N VAL A 526 9.27 3.15 -11.22
CA VAL A 526 8.25 2.11 -11.44
C VAL A 526 6.99 2.54 -10.73
N TYR A 527 5.91 2.74 -11.48
CA TYR A 527 4.59 3.05 -10.97
C TYR A 527 3.76 1.77 -10.84
N SER A 528 3.23 1.54 -9.65
CA SER A 528 2.54 0.30 -9.27
C SER A 528 1.07 0.57 -8.96
N ALA A 529 0.19 -0.20 -9.62
CA ALA A 529 -1.24 -0.20 -9.30
C ALA A 529 -1.49 -0.81 -7.91
N ALA A 530 -0.68 -1.79 -7.47
CA ALA A 530 -0.76 -2.32 -6.11
C ALA A 530 -0.42 -1.27 -5.03
N CYS A 531 0.58 -0.41 -5.27
CA CYS A 531 1.00 0.64 -4.35
C CYS A 531 0.19 1.95 -4.47
N ALA A 532 -0.59 2.12 -5.54
CA ALA A 532 -1.24 3.39 -5.90
C ALA A 532 -0.26 4.55 -6.10
N GLY A 533 0.95 4.27 -6.60
CA GLY A 533 2.02 5.26 -6.68
C GLY A 533 3.35 4.69 -7.18
N PRO A 534 4.44 5.48 -7.13
CA PRO A 534 5.78 4.97 -7.39
C PRO A 534 6.18 3.93 -6.33
N LEU A 535 6.97 2.93 -6.73
CA LEU A 535 7.55 1.98 -5.78
C LEU A 535 8.44 2.73 -4.77
N PRO A 536 8.28 2.46 -3.46
CA PRO A 536 9.15 3.00 -2.41
C PRO A 536 10.64 2.68 -2.64
N ASP A 537 11.53 3.57 -2.18
CA ASP A 537 12.99 3.38 -2.29
C ASP A 537 13.50 2.13 -1.54
N ASP A 538 12.81 1.72 -0.48
CA ASP A 538 13.12 0.56 0.35
C ASP A 538 12.39 -0.73 -0.11
N MET A 539 11.76 -0.72 -1.28
CA MET A 539 10.93 -1.83 -1.76
C MET A 539 11.67 -3.16 -1.87
N VAL A 540 12.98 -3.12 -2.10
CA VAL A 540 13.83 -4.33 -2.12
C VAL A 540 13.74 -5.13 -0.82
N ASN A 541 13.55 -4.47 0.33
CA ASN A 541 13.41 -5.12 1.64
C ASN A 541 12.03 -5.75 1.87
N HIS A 542 11.06 -5.42 1.03
CA HIS A 542 9.65 -5.81 1.17
C HIS A 542 9.11 -6.50 -0.08
N TRP A 543 10.01 -6.98 -0.94
CA TRP A 543 9.68 -7.52 -2.25
C TRP A 543 8.67 -8.68 -2.20
N ASP A 544 8.85 -9.60 -1.24
CA ASP A 544 7.96 -10.74 -1.04
C ASP A 544 6.51 -10.33 -0.75
N THR A 545 6.36 -9.25 0.00
CA THR A 545 5.06 -8.71 0.42
C THR A 545 4.44 -7.96 -0.74
N TYR A 546 5.23 -7.16 -1.45
CA TYR A 546 4.80 -6.47 -2.66
C TYR A 546 4.29 -7.43 -3.73
N LEU A 547 5.05 -8.47 -4.09
CA LEU A 547 4.65 -9.44 -5.10
C LEU A 547 3.35 -10.17 -4.72
N TRP A 548 3.17 -10.47 -3.44
CA TRP A 548 1.92 -11.03 -2.94
C TRP A 548 0.76 -10.04 -3.11
N ASP A 549 0.96 -8.78 -2.73
CA ASP A 549 -0.05 -7.73 -2.86
C ASP A 549 -0.43 -7.45 -4.32
N VAL A 550 0.49 -7.61 -5.27
CA VAL A 550 0.20 -7.47 -6.72
C VAL A 550 -0.90 -8.43 -7.18
N ILE A 551 -0.91 -9.68 -6.69
CA ILE A 551 -1.93 -10.66 -7.10
C ILE A 551 -3.12 -10.76 -6.14
N ARG A 552 -2.93 -10.39 -4.87
CA ARG A 552 -3.93 -10.56 -3.81
C ARG A 552 -4.61 -9.28 -3.37
N GLY A 553 -3.87 -8.17 -3.32
CA GLY A 553 -4.36 -6.84 -2.99
C GLY A 553 -5.18 -6.26 -4.15
N ARG A 554 -5.88 -5.15 -3.89
CA ARG A 554 -6.67 -4.47 -4.92
C ARG A 554 -5.75 -3.78 -5.94
N ALA A 555 -6.10 -3.83 -7.22
CA ALA A 555 -5.48 -2.99 -8.23
C ALA A 555 -6.04 -1.56 -8.14
N ARG A 556 -5.24 -0.62 -7.63
CA ARG A 556 -5.62 0.78 -7.35
C ARG A 556 -5.13 1.72 -8.45
N PHE A 557 -5.52 1.41 -9.69
CA PHE A 557 -5.07 2.15 -10.87
C PHE A 557 -5.61 3.58 -10.90
N ASP A 558 -6.86 3.80 -10.50
CA ASP A 558 -7.44 5.15 -10.42
C ASP A 558 -6.70 6.05 -9.42
N GLU A 559 -6.43 5.54 -8.22
CA GLU A 559 -5.62 6.24 -7.22
C GLU A 559 -4.21 6.53 -7.75
N LEU A 560 -3.58 5.57 -8.45
CA LEU A 560 -2.28 5.76 -9.07
C LEU A 560 -2.29 6.91 -10.08
N MET A 561 -3.26 6.92 -11.00
CA MET A 561 -3.39 7.97 -12.02
C MET A 561 -3.61 9.33 -11.37
N ALA A 562 -4.49 9.40 -10.38
CA ALA A 562 -4.77 10.62 -9.63
C ALA A 562 -3.58 11.10 -8.77
N ALA A 563 -2.74 10.20 -8.26
CA ALA A 563 -1.60 10.57 -7.42
C ALA A 563 -0.36 10.97 -8.25
N SER A 564 -0.10 10.26 -9.34
CA SER A 564 1.18 10.31 -10.05
C SER A 564 1.13 11.10 -11.35
N PHE A 565 -0.04 11.18 -12.00
CA PHE A 565 -0.18 11.72 -13.36
C PHE A 565 -1.25 12.83 -13.44
N ARG A 566 -1.24 13.78 -12.49
CA ARG A 566 -2.18 14.94 -12.48
C ARG A 566 -1.94 15.96 -13.59
N ALA A 567 -0.75 15.95 -14.19
CA ALA A 567 -0.33 16.83 -15.26
C ALA A 567 -0.08 15.98 -16.52
N PRO A 568 -1.14 15.43 -17.14
CA PRO A 568 -1.04 14.45 -18.21
C PRO A 568 -0.28 14.96 -19.43
N GLU A 569 -0.25 16.27 -19.67
CA GLU A 569 0.49 16.91 -20.75
C GLU A 569 2.01 16.71 -20.64
N ARG A 570 2.52 16.45 -19.44
CA ARG A 570 3.93 16.15 -19.18
C ARG A 570 4.34 14.75 -19.55
N HIS A 571 3.37 13.89 -19.85
CA HIS A 571 3.60 12.47 -20.09
C HIS A 571 3.07 12.08 -21.48
N TYR A 572 3.64 11.00 -21.99
CA TYR A 572 3.14 10.29 -23.15
C TYR A 572 3.16 8.80 -22.85
N PHE A 573 1.98 8.19 -22.83
CA PHE A 573 1.82 6.80 -22.41
C PHE A 573 1.96 5.85 -23.61
N VAL A 574 2.68 4.75 -23.40
CA VAL A 574 2.90 3.71 -24.40
C VAL A 574 2.33 2.42 -23.86
N ASP A 575 1.23 1.96 -24.43
CA ASP A 575 0.58 0.72 -24.04
C ASP A 575 1.26 -0.48 -24.69
N LEU A 576 1.95 -1.27 -23.88
CA LEU A 576 2.62 -2.51 -24.27
C LEU A 576 1.83 -3.75 -23.82
N SER A 577 0.52 -3.62 -23.61
CA SER A 577 -0.39 -4.76 -23.47
C SER A 577 -0.87 -5.25 -24.85
N PRO A 578 -1.12 -6.56 -25.03
CA PRO A 578 -1.54 -7.09 -26.33
C PRO A 578 -2.89 -6.53 -26.83
N SER A 579 -3.76 -6.07 -25.94
CA SER A 579 -5.11 -5.60 -26.29
C SER A 579 -5.24 -4.10 -26.47
N GLY A 580 -4.19 -3.30 -26.22
CA GLY A 580 -4.25 -1.83 -26.32
C GLY A 580 -5.26 -1.17 -25.37
N SER A 581 -5.64 -1.87 -24.29
CA SER A 581 -6.77 -1.47 -23.45
C SER A 581 -6.51 -0.23 -22.60
N PHE A 582 -5.26 0.11 -22.29
CA PHE A 582 -4.95 1.34 -21.56
C PHE A 582 -5.21 2.58 -22.41
N VAL A 583 -4.95 2.54 -23.72
CA VAL A 583 -5.24 3.70 -24.60
C VAL A 583 -6.72 4.07 -24.53
N THR A 584 -7.58 3.05 -24.60
CA THR A 584 -9.03 3.23 -24.48
C THR A 584 -9.42 3.74 -23.09
N LEU A 585 -8.87 3.12 -22.03
CA LEU A 585 -9.13 3.52 -20.64
C LEU A 585 -8.71 4.96 -20.36
N LEU A 586 -7.54 5.38 -20.82
CA LEU A 586 -7.03 6.74 -20.63
C LEU A 586 -7.91 7.75 -21.37
N LYS A 587 -8.20 7.49 -22.65
CA LYS A 587 -9.00 8.38 -23.49
C LYS A 587 -10.41 8.62 -22.95
N TYR A 588 -11.12 7.55 -22.58
CA TYR A 588 -12.54 7.65 -22.17
C TYR A 588 -12.74 7.76 -20.65
N GLY A 589 -11.78 7.28 -19.86
CA GLY A 589 -11.84 7.36 -18.39
C GLY A 589 -11.31 8.68 -17.85
N TYR A 590 -10.22 9.20 -18.41
CA TYR A 590 -9.50 10.37 -17.86
C TYR A 590 -9.54 11.58 -18.78
N GLY A 591 -9.64 11.37 -20.09
CA GLY A 591 -9.86 12.42 -21.08
C GLY A 591 -8.73 12.54 -22.11
N PRO A 592 -8.90 13.45 -23.08
CA PRO A 592 -8.01 13.56 -24.24
C PRO A 592 -6.58 14.02 -23.91
N ASP A 593 -6.38 14.67 -22.78
CA ASP A 593 -5.05 15.17 -22.37
C ASP A 593 -4.09 14.01 -21.99
N TYR A 594 -4.63 12.85 -21.63
CA TYR A 594 -3.86 11.62 -21.41
C TYR A 594 -3.48 10.97 -22.74
N ARG A 595 -2.50 11.56 -23.41
CA ARG A 595 -2.00 11.10 -24.72
C ARG A 595 -1.35 9.74 -24.60
N ALA A 596 -1.85 8.78 -25.38
CA ALA A 596 -1.38 7.41 -25.37
C ALA A 596 -1.41 6.78 -26.77
N ALA A 597 -0.52 5.83 -27.03
CA ALA A 597 -0.59 4.94 -28.20
C ALA A 597 -0.18 3.51 -27.79
N SER A 598 -0.70 2.51 -28.50
CA SER A 598 -0.42 1.11 -28.21
C SER A 598 0.52 0.51 -29.25
N ALA A 599 1.37 -0.42 -28.81
CA ALA A 599 2.21 -1.21 -29.71
C ALA A 599 1.43 -2.30 -30.44
N MET A 600 0.33 -2.75 -29.83
CA MET A 600 -0.60 -3.76 -30.34
C MET A 600 -2.04 -3.33 -30.05
N ASP A 601 -2.97 -3.81 -30.86
CA ASP A 601 -4.41 -3.59 -30.69
C ASP A 601 -5.18 -4.80 -31.23
N ARG A 602 -6.31 -5.13 -30.62
CA ARG A 602 -7.08 -6.33 -30.99
C ARG A 602 -7.71 -6.24 -32.39
N PHE A 603 -7.89 -5.03 -32.91
CA PHE A 603 -8.61 -4.77 -34.16
C PHE A 603 -7.69 -4.29 -35.28
N THR A 604 -6.43 -4.01 -34.98
CA THR A 604 -5.43 -3.46 -35.91
C THR A 604 -4.26 -4.42 -36.02
N PRO A 605 -3.80 -4.77 -37.24
CA PRO A 605 -2.61 -5.61 -37.42
C PRO A 605 -1.41 -5.11 -36.61
N ASP A 606 -0.70 -6.00 -35.92
CA ASP A 606 0.36 -5.63 -34.96
C ASP A 606 1.45 -4.77 -35.64
N ALA A 607 1.81 -5.10 -36.89
CA ALA A 607 2.80 -4.33 -37.64
C ALA A 607 2.33 -2.89 -37.94
N VAL A 608 1.03 -2.69 -38.15
CA VAL A 608 0.41 -1.37 -38.35
C VAL A 608 0.44 -0.57 -37.05
N SER A 609 -0.02 -1.16 -35.94
CA SER A 609 -0.03 -0.54 -34.61
C SER A 609 1.37 -0.10 -34.19
N MET A 610 2.37 -0.97 -34.35
CA MET A 610 3.76 -0.65 -34.05
C MET A 610 4.33 0.44 -34.96
N ARG A 611 3.97 0.50 -36.25
CA ARG A 611 4.36 1.63 -37.13
C ARG A 611 3.78 2.95 -36.64
N GLN A 612 2.48 2.99 -36.34
CA GLN A 612 1.79 4.19 -35.84
C GLN A 612 2.37 4.66 -34.51
N LEU A 613 2.64 3.74 -33.59
CA LEU A 613 3.30 4.05 -32.32
C LEU A 613 4.66 4.71 -32.55
N ARG A 614 5.50 4.15 -33.43
CA ARG A 614 6.84 4.68 -33.72
C ARG A 614 6.79 6.07 -34.35
N GLU A 615 5.87 6.30 -35.29
CA GLU A 615 5.65 7.62 -35.89
C GLU A 615 5.25 8.65 -34.82
N SER A 616 4.32 8.28 -33.93
CA SER A 616 3.90 9.13 -32.83
C SER A 616 5.05 9.42 -31.85
N LEU A 617 5.80 8.39 -31.45
CA LEU A 617 6.96 8.55 -30.58
C LEU A 617 8.02 9.46 -31.21
N ARG A 618 8.33 9.32 -32.50
CA ARG A 618 9.26 10.22 -33.20
C ARG A 618 8.77 11.66 -33.16
N ALA A 619 7.49 11.91 -33.43
CA ALA A 619 6.91 13.25 -33.38
C ALA A 619 6.95 13.86 -31.97
N VAL A 620 6.70 13.06 -30.95
CA VAL A 620 6.78 13.45 -29.54
C VAL A 620 8.22 13.78 -29.12
N LEU A 621 9.19 12.95 -29.53
CA LEU A 621 10.61 13.14 -29.19
C LEU A 621 11.26 14.31 -29.96
N SER A 622 10.81 14.60 -31.19
CA SER A 622 11.30 15.72 -32.01
C SER A 622 10.69 17.08 -31.65
N GLY A 623 9.65 17.11 -30.80
CA GLY A 623 8.90 18.32 -30.47
C GLY A 623 8.04 18.85 -31.63
N SER A 624 7.91 18.10 -32.72
CA SER A 624 7.04 18.46 -33.85
C SER A 624 5.64 17.92 -33.58
N SER A 625 4.84 18.61 -32.78
CA SER A 625 3.41 18.31 -32.69
C SER A 625 2.72 18.76 -33.99
N THR A 626 2.64 17.86 -34.97
CA THR A 626 1.71 17.97 -36.09
C THR A 626 0.29 17.66 -35.59
N GLU A 627 -0.26 18.52 -34.74
CA GLU A 627 -1.72 18.59 -34.62
C GLU A 627 -2.22 19.47 -35.76
N ALA A 628 -2.60 18.80 -36.84
CA ALA A 628 -3.52 19.35 -37.81
C ALA A 628 -4.79 19.77 -37.06
N ARG A 629 -4.89 21.06 -36.77
CA ARG A 629 -6.16 21.76 -36.60
C ARG A 629 -6.97 21.56 -37.88
N THR A 630 -7.67 20.45 -38.02
CA THR A 630 -8.81 20.37 -38.94
C THR A 630 -9.96 21.11 -38.31
N ALA A 631 -10.03 22.40 -38.63
CA ALA A 631 -11.27 23.15 -38.56
C ALA A 631 -12.26 22.56 -39.57
N ARG A 632 -13.36 21.99 -39.08
CA ARG A 632 -14.73 22.28 -39.53
C ARG A 632 -15.75 21.57 -38.67
#